data_AF-A0A345NKZ2-F1
#
_entry.id   AF-A0A345NKZ2-F1
#
_cell.length_a   1.000
_cell.length_b   1.000
_cell.length_c   1.000
_cell.angle_alpha   90.00
_cell.angle_beta   90.00
_cell.angle_gamma   90.00
#
_symmetry.space_group_name_H-M   'P 1'
#
loop_
_entity.id
_entity.type
_entity.pdbx_description
1 polymer ?
#
loop_
_entity_poly.entity_id
_entity_poly.type
_entity_poly.pdbx_seq_one_letter_code
_entity_poly.pdbx_strand_id
1 'polypeptide(L)'
;MSGPSSPGAPQQAAAPATQQQAAAPATQQQAAAPATQQQAAAPATQQQGTTAARGASQRSSSPARLRLARGLATAAALLTGVVATGTFDTSGINATPNVVAAQWQAAEQAGTQVAAADLELARTVARASAGDGVGSVDTAASADQLSAHLAGAAEELSRTGVTTSAGIVDLAVDGDRAVRAAAKDPKAAARAYQEMAEPTRTALDVTDEVARDRAQALKTGSRSMLTSLVGGLATLLLVGVMVWLALLTRRIVNVPLLLATAITAGLTYVSLNPAALPLDLDEQVTTRSATAQALQEVRVARAAQYAQVMDQGTADEAVTAATAALRVVGDRTLTEQWAQVYGAQQDLTKTDGSAERLAAVEAVQEQFTAVEGRLNEQVSSTDLTMGRWASVTAGLALVLGLVAAAAAWTGLTRRLRDYR
;
A
#
# COMPACT_ATOMS: atom_id res chain seq x y z
N MET A 1 34.93 -52.74 -15.66
CA MET A 1 35.97 -51.93 -16.34
C MET A 1 35.66 -50.49 -15.97
N SER A 2 36.15 -49.87 -14.89
CA SER A 2 37.55 -49.64 -14.46
C SER A 2 38.38 -49.18 -15.65
N GLY A 3 38.90 -47.96 -15.78
CA GLY A 3 39.11 -46.85 -14.87
C GLY A 3 39.63 -45.60 -15.65
N PRO A 4 40.42 -44.69 -15.05
CA PRO A 4 40.14 -43.25 -15.02
C PRO A 4 41.17 -42.38 -15.77
N SER A 5 40.95 -41.05 -15.85
CA SER A 5 41.98 -39.98 -15.78
C SER A 5 41.36 -38.56 -15.78
N SER A 6 41.48 -37.85 -14.64
CA SER A 6 41.55 -36.37 -14.54
C SER A 6 43.03 -35.92 -14.76
N PRO A 7 43.47 -34.65 -14.60
CA PRO A 7 42.78 -33.36 -14.38
C PRO A 7 43.27 -32.21 -15.30
N GLY A 8 42.61 -31.05 -15.28
CA GLY A 8 43.09 -29.85 -15.99
C GLY A 8 42.60 -28.53 -15.38
N ALA A 9 43.39 -27.97 -14.47
CA ALA A 9 43.45 -26.54 -14.13
C ALA A 9 44.92 -26.26 -13.75
N PRO A 10 45.51 -25.10 -14.12
CA PRO A 10 45.37 -23.92 -13.26
C PRO A 10 45.44 -22.53 -13.95
N GLN A 11 44.93 -21.50 -13.23
CA GLN A 11 45.41 -20.08 -13.14
C GLN A 11 45.40 -19.19 -14.43
N GLN A 12 45.13 -17.87 -14.45
CA GLN A 12 45.17 -16.78 -13.46
C GLN A 12 44.58 -15.46 -14.07
N ALA A 13 44.13 -14.55 -13.18
CA ALA A 13 44.00 -13.08 -13.30
C ALA A 13 42.92 -12.47 -14.24
N ALA A 14 42.14 -11.43 -13.89
CA ALA A 14 42.35 -10.33 -12.94
C ALA A 14 41.02 -9.73 -12.40
N ALA A 15 41.10 -9.19 -11.18
CA ALA A 15 40.29 -8.09 -10.63
C ALA A 15 41.27 -6.94 -10.24
N PRO A 16 40.89 -5.70 -9.91
CA PRO A 16 39.54 -5.14 -9.68
C PRO A 16 39.26 -3.81 -10.44
N ALA A 17 38.00 -3.37 -10.50
CA ALA A 17 37.66 -1.98 -10.84
C ALA A 17 36.73 -1.40 -9.77
N THR A 18 37.29 -0.44 -9.03
CA THR A 18 36.68 0.39 -8.00
C THR A 18 36.13 1.70 -8.60
N GLN A 19 35.05 2.18 -7.97
CA GLN A 19 34.57 3.58 -7.87
C GLN A 19 33.95 4.25 -9.11
N GLN A 20 32.69 4.69 -8.96
CA GLN A 20 32.41 6.14 -8.85
C GLN A 20 31.03 6.41 -8.23
N GLN A 21 31.06 7.13 -7.11
CA GLN A 21 29.93 7.77 -6.43
C GLN A 21 29.47 8.98 -7.23
N ALA A 22 28.16 9.15 -7.42
CA ALA A 22 27.58 10.42 -7.85
C ALA A 22 27.13 11.22 -6.62
N ALA A 23 27.81 12.34 -6.39
CA ALA A 23 27.52 13.31 -5.35
C ALA A 23 26.60 14.43 -5.87
N ALA A 24 25.82 15.01 -4.96
CA ALA A 24 24.94 16.16 -5.14
C ALA A 24 25.67 17.45 -5.57
N PRO A 25 25.00 18.43 -6.22
CA PRO A 25 25.50 19.78 -6.31
C PRO A 25 24.91 20.66 -5.20
N ALA A 26 25.81 21.16 -4.33
CA ALA A 26 25.62 22.38 -3.56
C ALA A 26 26.56 23.44 -4.14
N THR A 27 26.05 24.63 -4.46
CA THR A 27 26.88 25.81 -4.75
C THR A 27 26.48 26.96 -3.84
N GLN A 28 27.43 27.34 -2.99
CA GLN A 28 27.40 28.52 -2.14
C GLN A 28 27.85 29.77 -2.92
N GLN A 29 27.26 30.89 -2.53
CA GLN A 29 27.84 32.23 -2.28
C GLN A 29 29.14 32.62 -2.99
N GLN A 30 29.09 33.79 -3.63
CA GLN A 30 30.19 34.75 -3.52
C GLN A 30 29.68 36.20 -3.56
N ALA A 31 30.15 36.96 -2.58
CA ALA A 31 29.89 38.37 -2.35
C ALA A 31 30.87 39.25 -3.15
N ALA A 32 30.42 40.44 -3.54
CA ALA A 32 31.29 41.58 -3.80
C ALA A 32 30.56 42.89 -3.45
N ALA A 33 31.12 43.63 -2.49
CA ALA A 33 30.93 45.07 -2.26
C ALA A 33 32.02 45.84 -3.07
N PRO A 34 32.15 47.20 -3.08
CA PRO A 34 31.51 48.20 -2.21
C PRO A 34 31.15 49.59 -2.82
N ALA A 35 30.50 50.40 -1.96
CA ALA A 35 30.61 51.85 -1.72
C ALA A 35 30.09 52.90 -2.74
N THR A 36 29.25 53.82 -2.23
CA THR A 36 29.47 55.28 -2.29
C THR A 36 28.65 56.01 -1.20
N GLN A 37 29.16 57.18 -0.81
CA GLN A 37 28.89 58.00 0.37
C GLN A 37 27.75 59.03 0.19
N GLN A 38 27.20 59.56 1.31
CA GLN A 38 26.94 61.00 1.64
C GLN A 38 25.83 61.09 2.72
N GLN A 39 26.09 61.46 3.98
CA GLN A 39 26.38 62.77 4.62
C GLN A 39 25.14 63.50 5.21
N ALA A 40 25.40 64.17 6.36
CA ALA A 40 24.62 65.16 7.12
C ALA A 40 23.62 64.62 8.19
N ALA A 41 23.50 65.14 9.42
CA ALA A 41 24.29 66.04 10.29
C ALA A 41 23.64 65.98 11.70
N ALA A 42 24.42 66.12 12.78
CA ALA A 42 23.97 66.38 14.17
C ALA A 42 23.70 67.90 14.37
N PRO A 43 23.30 68.49 15.55
CA PRO A 43 23.39 68.06 16.97
C PRO A 43 22.06 68.31 17.77
N ALA A 44 21.85 68.19 19.09
CA ALA A 44 22.68 68.44 20.27
C ALA A 44 22.08 67.88 21.58
N THR A 45 22.99 67.79 22.56
CA THR A 45 22.98 67.60 24.03
C THR A 45 21.80 68.07 24.91
N GLN A 46 21.58 67.31 26.00
CA GLN A 46 21.51 67.65 27.45
C GLN A 46 20.70 66.54 28.18
N GLN A 47 20.90 66.09 29.42
CA GLN A 47 21.82 66.31 30.54
C GLN A 47 21.58 65.14 31.54
N GLN A 48 22.59 64.84 32.37
CA GLN A 48 22.55 63.84 33.45
C GLN A 48 21.64 64.24 34.62
N GLY A 49 21.05 63.25 35.29
CA GLY A 49 20.43 63.37 36.61
C GLY A 49 20.24 61.99 37.25
N THR A 50 20.98 61.74 38.32
CA THR A 50 21.16 60.46 39.03
C THR A 50 20.09 60.17 40.11
N THR A 51 20.02 58.86 40.45
CA THR A 51 19.67 58.24 41.75
C THR A 51 18.21 57.99 42.15
N ALA A 52 17.82 56.71 41.96
CA ALA A 52 17.24 55.77 42.94
C ALA A 52 16.04 56.19 43.82
N ALA A 53 14.89 55.53 43.62
CA ALA A 53 14.25 54.70 44.66
C ALA A 53 12.94 54.06 44.15
N ARG A 54 12.83 52.75 44.45
CA ARG A 54 11.60 52.01 44.82
C ARG A 54 10.42 52.05 43.86
N GLY A 55 10.16 50.88 43.30
CA GLY A 55 8.93 50.60 42.57
C GLY A 55 9.15 49.69 41.38
N ALA A 56 10.13 48.78 41.43
CA ALA A 56 10.03 47.56 40.65
C ALA A 56 8.78 46.84 41.17
N SER A 57 7.64 47.24 40.61
CA SER A 57 6.47 46.40 40.50
C SER A 57 7.06 45.09 39.98
N GLN A 58 7.14 44.08 40.84
CA GLN A 58 7.17 42.71 40.39
C GLN A 58 5.87 42.55 39.61
N ARG A 59 5.85 43.02 38.36
CA ARG A 59 4.81 42.69 37.39
C ARG A 59 4.96 41.19 37.31
N SER A 60 4.09 40.51 38.04
CA SER A 60 4.08 39.07 38.16
C SER A 60 4.21 38.54 36.74
N SER A 61 5.22 37.74 36.48
CA SER A 61 5.46 37.13 35.16
C SER A 61 4.39 36.09 34.81
N SER A 62 3.37 35.93 35.67
CA SER A 62 2.28 34.97 35.56
C SER A 62 1.37 35.18 34.34
N PRO A 63 1.00 36.40 33.87
CA PRO A 63 0.12 36.56 32.72
C PRO A 63 0.81 36.13 31.41
N ALA A 64 2.12 36.35 31.28
CA ALA A 64 2.90 35.94 30.12
C ALA A 64 3.05 34.41 30.08
N ARG A 65 3.37 33.79 31.22
CA ARG A 65 3.49 32.33 31.34
C ARG A 65 2.16 31.61 31.09
N LEU A 66 1.04 32.18 31.53
CA LEU A 66 -0.29 31.62 31.28
C LEU A 66 -0.74 31.74 29.82
N ARG A 67 -0.35 32.81 29.11
CA ARG A 67 -0.60 32.91 27.65
C ARG A 67 0.22 31.89 26.85
N LEU A 68 1.45 31.63 27.29
CA LEU A 68 2.33 30.63 26.66
C LEU A 68 1.82 29.21 26.91
N ALA A 69 1.37 28.91 28.13
CA ALA A 69 0.71 27.66 28.47
C ALA A 69 -0.59 27.45 27.68
N ARG A 70 -1.36 28.53 27.43
CA ARG A 70 -2.54 28.50 26.58
C ARG A 70 -2.20 28.06 25.16
N GLY A 71 -1.21 28.71 24.55
CA GLY A 71 -0.74 28.39 23.20
C GLY A 71 -0.28 26.93 23.09
N LEU A 72 0.55 26.47 24.04
CA LEU A 72 1.05 25.09 24.09
C LEU A 72 -0.06 24.06 24.26
N ALA A 73 -1.06 24.30 25.12
CA ALA A 73 -2.16 23.37 25.33
C ALA A 73 -3.07 23.25 24.08
N THR A 74 -3.39 24.36 23.42
CA THR A 74 -4.14 24.30 22.14
C THR A 74 -3.33 23.68 21.02
N ALA A 75 -2.03 23.96 20.93
CA ALA A 75 -1.16 23.35 19.92
C ALA A 75 -1.04 21.84 20.14
N ALA A 76 -0.88 21.38 21.39
CA ALA A 76 -0.85 19.96 21.72
C ALA A 76 -2.18 19.25 21.41
N ALA A 77 -3.32 19.86 21.75
CA ALA A 77 -4.64 19.29 21.45
C ALA A 77 -4.91 19.21 19.94
N LEU A 78 -4.55 20.25 19.19
CA LEU A 78 -4.66 20.26 17.73
C LEU A 78 -3.70 19.26 17.07
N LEU A 79 -2.44 19.21 17.49
CA LEU A 79 -1.48 18.21 17.00
C LEU A 79 -1.98 16.80 17.28
N THR A 80 -2.56 16.54 18.45
CA THR A 80 -3.11 15.22 18.76
C THR A 80 -4.33 14.89 17.91
N GLY A 81 -5.22 15.87 17.66
CA GLY A 81 -6.34 15.70 16.75
C GLY A 81 -5.91 15.41 15.30
N VAL A 82 -4.95 16.18 14.77
CA VAL A 82 -4.43 16.05 13.40
C VAL A 82 -3.57 14.78 13.22
N VAL A 83 -2.85 14.36 14.26
CA VAL A 83 -2.11 13.08 14.27
C VAL A 83 -3.07 11.89 14.41
N ALA A 84 -4.12 12.00 15.22
CA ALA A 84 -5.15 10.97 15.38
C ALA A 84 -6.02 10.79 14.12
N THR A 85 -6.23 11.86 13.34
CA THR A 85 -6.90 11.76 12.03
C THR A 85 -5.99 11.20 10.95
N GLY A 86 -4.71 10.95 11.23
CA GLY A 86 -3.76 10.38 10.28
C GLY A 86 -3.46 11.30 9.10
N THR A 87 -3.66 12.61 9.23
CA THR A 87 -3.59 13.56 8.11
C THR A 87 -2.20 14.15 7.84
N PHE A 88 -1.14 13.65 8.49
CA PHE A 88 0.23 14.03 8.16
C PHE A 88 0.83 13.06 7.13
N ASP A 89 0.77 13.46 5.86
CA ASP A 89 1.74 13.04 4.85
C ASP A 89 2.56 14.26 4.44
N THR A 90 3.86 14.24 4.72
CA THR A 90 4.80 15.28 4.26
C THR A 90 6.11 14.71 3.73
N SER A 91 6.26 13.39 3.53
CA SER A 91 7.54 12.84 3.04
C SER A 91 7.53 11.39 2.53
N GLY A 92 6.38 10.73 2.33
CA GLY A 92 6.40 9.40 1.71
C GLY A 92 6.91 8.25 2.60
N ILE A 93 7.00 8.45 3.92
CA ILE A 93 7.42 7.39 4.87
C ILE A 93 6.27 6.95 5.81
N ASN A 94 5.21 7.76 5.98
CA ASN A 94 4.04 7.38 6.77
C ASN A 94 2.77 7.41 5.91
N ALA A 95 2.61 6.38 5.09
CA ALA A 95 1.36 6.17 4.35
C ALA A 95 0.21 5.99 5.36
N THR A 96 -0.81 6.83 5.22
CA THR A 96 -2.02 6.71 6.04
C THR A 96 -2.65 5.32 5.82
N PRO A 97 -3.40 4.77 6.79
CA PRO A 97 -4.03 3.46 6.64
C PRO A 97 -4.92 3.34 5.40
N ASN A 98 -5.55 4.45 4.99
CA ASN A 98 -6.35 4.49 3.77
C ASN A 98 -5.48 4.42 2.52
N VAL A 99 -4.30 5.05 2.52
CA VAL A 99 -3.33 4.95 1.44
C VAL A 99 -2.75 3.54 1.37
N VAL A 100 -2.38 2.93 2.50
CA VAL A 100 -1.90 1.53 2.54
C VAL A 100 -2.98 0.57 2.06
N ALA A 101 -4.24 0.77 2.45
CA ALA A 101 -5.37 -0.03 1.97
C ALA A 101 -5.62 0.14 0.47
N ALA A 102 -5.52 1.36 -0.06
CA ALA A 102 -5.63 1.62 -1.49
C ALA A 102 -4.46 0.99 -2.27
N GLN A 103 -3.23 1.08 -1.76
CA GLN A 103 -2.04 0.47 -2.34
C GLN A 103 -2.12 -1.06 -2.32
N TRP A 104 -2.58 -1.65 -1.22
CA TRP A 104 -2.84 -3.08 -1.13
C TRP A 104 -3.88 -3.52 -2.16
N GLN A 105 -5.03 -2.84 -2.21
CA GLN A 105 -6.09 -3.16 -3.16
C GLN A 105 -5.60 -3.04 -4.61
N ALA A 106 -4.83 -1.99 -4.93
CA ALA A 106 -4.26 -1.81 -6.24
C ALA A 106 -3.28 -2.94 -6.60
N ALA A 107 -2.46 -3.41 -5.65
CA ALA A 107 -1.56 -4.54 -5.88
C ALA A 107 -2.33 -5.85 -6.17
N GLU A 108 -3.35 -6.17 -5.37
CA GLU A 108 -4.22 -7.34 -5.58
C GLU A 108 -4.94 -7.26 -6.95
N GLN A 109 -5.46 -6.08 -7.30
CA GLN A 109 -6.11 -5.86 -8.60
C GLN A 109 -5.11 -5.98 -9.75
N ALA A 110 -3.90 -5.45 -9.61
CA ALA A 110 -2.86 -5.58 -10.62
C ALA A 110 -2.49 -7.05 -10.86
N GLY A 111 -2.27 -7.84 -9.81
CA GLY A 111 -1.98 -9.28 -9.92
C GLY A 111 -3.09 -10.03 -10.67
N THR A 112 -4.36 -9.75 -10.33
CA THR A 112 -5.50 -10.37 -11.03
C THR A 112 -5.58 -9.97 -12.51
N GLN A 113 -5.21 -8.73 -12.87
CA GLN A 113 -5.19 -8.26 -14.26
C GLN A 113 -4.03 -8.85 -15.07
N VAL A 114 -2.84 -8.99 -14.46
CA VAL A 114 -1.70 -9.68 -15.09
C VAL A 114 -2.04 -11.14 -15.36
N ALA A 115 -2.68 -11.84 -14.41
CA ALA A 115 -3.12 -13.21 -14.61
C ALA A 115 -4.22 -13.34 -15.68
N ALA A 116 -5.10 -12.34 -15.81
CA ALA A 116 -6.10 -12.30 -16.88
C ALA A 116 -5.46 -12.09 -18.26
N ALA A 117 -4.45 -11.21 -18.35
CA ALA A 117 -3.65 -11.00 -19.55
C ALA A 117 -2.93 -12.28 -20.01
N ASP A 118 -2.28 -12.98 -19.07
CA ASP A 118 -1.62 -14.27 -19.36
C ASP A 118 -2.61 -15.33 -19.84
N LEU A 119 -3.76 -15.43 -19.19
CA LEU A 119 -4.83 -16.35 -19.60
C LEU A 119 -5.33 -16.07 -21.03
N GLU A 120 -5.61 -14.81 -21.37
CA GLU A 120 -6.10 -14.45 -22.71
C GLU A 120 -5.04 -14.72 -23.78
N LEU A 121 -3.77 -14.43 -23.47
CA LEU A 121 -2.65 -14.77 -24.35
C LEU A 121 -2.53 -16.29 -24.56
N ALA A 122 -2.48 -17.06 -23.47
CA ALA A 122 -2.35 -18.51 -23.50
C ALA A 122 -3.51 -19.15 -24.31
N ARG A 123 -4.73 -18.69 -24.09
CA ARG A 123 -5.94 -19.13 -24.81
C ARG A 123 -5.84 -18.84 -26.30
N THR A 124 -5.42 -17.62 -26.66
CA THR A 124 -5.28 -17.17 -28.06
C THR A 124 -4.26 -18.04 -28.80
N VAL A 125 -3.09 -18.24 -28.21
CA VAL A 125 -2.01 -19.03 -28.82
C VAL A 125 -2.39 -20.52 -28.88
N ALA A 126 -3.03 -21.05 -27.83
CA ALA A 126 -3.49 -22.44 -27.81
C ALA A 126 -4.51 -22.73 -28.92
N ARG A 127 -5.49 -21.84 -29.12
CA ARG A 127 -6.46 -21.97 -30.23
C ARG A 127 -5.79 -21.91 -31.59
N ALA A 128 -4.85 -20.99 -31.79
CA ALA A 128 -4.08 -20.93 -33.02
C ALA A 128 -3.25 -22.19 -33.26
N SER A 129 -2.70 -22.80 -32.20
CA SER A 129 -1.92 -24.04 -32.27
C SER A 129 -2.75 -25.30 -32.56
N ALA A 130 -4.06 -25.27 -32.28
CA ALA A 130 -4.98 -26.36 -32.55
C ALA A 130 -5.45 -26.42 -34.02
N GLY A 131 -5.22 -25.34 -34.79
CA GLY A 131 -5.47 -25.29 -36.23
C GLY A 131 -6.94 -25.10 -36.64
N ASP A 132 -7.21 -25.26 -37.95
CA ASP A 132 -8.47 -24.87 -38.62
C ASP A 132 -9.75 -25.59 -38.12
N GLY A 133 -9.62 -26.62 -37.28
CA GLY A 133 -10.75 -27.34 -36.69
C GLY A 133 -11.44 -26.59 -35.54
N VAL A 134 -10.80 -25.52 -35.05
CA VAL A 134 -11.27 -24.66 -33.96
C VAL A 134 -11.55 -23.30 -34.59
N GLY A 135 -12.75 -22.75 -34.40
CA GLY A 135 -13.19 -21.53 -35.10
C GLY A 135 -12.13 -20.43 -35.14
N SER A 136 -12.10 -19.66 -36.25
CA SER A 136 -11.07 -18.64 -36.50
C SER A 136 -10.83 -17.75 -35.28
N VAL A 137 -9.59 -17.67 -34.83
CA VAL A 137 -9.18 -16.81 -33.71
C VAL A 137 -9.22 -15.35 -34.17
N ASP A 138 -10.04 -14.53 -33.52
CA ASP A 138 -10.03 -13.08 -33.73
C ASP A 138 -8.84 -12.46 -32.98
N THR A 139 -7.66 -12.50 -33.61
CA THR A 139 -6.43 -11.98 -33.01
C THR A 139 -6.47 -10.48 -32.75
N ALA A 140 -7.33 -9.73 -33.43
CA ALA A 140 -7.48 -8.30 -33.18
C ALA A 140 -8.22 -8.06 -31.86
N ALA A 141 -9.36 -8.73 -31.66
CA ALA A 141 -10.10 -8.66 -30.41
C ALA A 141 -9.28 -9.14 -29.21
N SER A 142 -8.52 -10.24 -29.37
CA SER A 142 -7.63 -10.73 -28.29
C SER A 142 -6.48 -9.78 -27.98
N ALA A 143 -5.89 -9.11 -28.99
CA ALA A 143 -4.87 -8.09 -28.77
C ALA A 143 -5.42 -6.87 -28.01
N ASP A 144 -6.65 -6.44 -28.33
CA ASP A 144 -7.34 -5.35 -27.62
C ASP A 144 -7.62 -5.72 -26.16
N GLN A 145 -8.10 -6.94 -25.90
CA GLN A 145 -8.35 -7.43 -24.54
C GLN A 145 -7.06 -7.55 -23.72
N LEU A 146 -6.01 -8.13 -24.29
CA LEU A 146 -4.69 -8.21 -23.68
C LEU A 146 -4.17 -6.82 -23.28
N SER A 147 -4.27 -5.86 -24.22
CA SER A 147 -3.85 -4.48 -24.00
C SER A 147 -4.66 -3.81 -22.90
N ALA A 148 -5.97 -4.05 -22.83
CA ALA A 148 -6.83 -3.52 -21.78
C ALA A 148 -6.46 -4.05 -20.38
N HIS A 149 -6.20 -5.36 -20.26
CA HIS A 149 -5.78 -5.97 -18.99
C HIS A 149 -4.43 -5.41 -18.51
N LEU A 150 -3.45 -5.31 -19.41
CA LEU A 150 -2.12 -4.79 -19.06
C LEU A 150 -2.13 -3.29 -18.76
N ALA A 151 -2.96 -2.51 -19.45
CA ALA A 151 -3.17 -1.09 -19.13
C ALA A 151 -3.80 -0.93 -17.73
N GLY A 152 -4.80 -1.76 -17.39
CA GLY A 152 -5.38 -1.80 -16.05
C GLY A 152 -4.37 -2.18 -14.97
N ALA A 153 -3.54 -3.21 -15.22
CA ALA A 153 -2.47 -3.61 -14.31
C ALA A 153 -1.44 -2.48 -14.10
N ALA A 154 -1.02 -1.81 -15.17
CA ALA A 154 -0.08 -0.70 -15.10
C ALA A 154 -0.65 0.50 -14.31
N GLU A 155 -1.93 0.83 -14.52
CA GLU A 155 -2.62 1.87 -13.76
C GLU A 155 -2.64 1.53 -12.26
N GLU A 156 -3.03 0.32 -11.89
CA GLU A 156 -3.08 -0.08 -10.49
C GLU A 156 -1.68 -0.15 -9.85
N LEU A 157 -0.67 -0.71 -10.55
CA LEU A 157 0.72 -0.71 -10.08
C LEU A 157 1.24 0.70 -9.83
N SER A 158 0.90 1.67 -10.69
CA SER A 158 1.31 3.08 -10.48
C SER A 158 0.78 3.65 -9.15
N ARG A 159 -0.38 3.18 -8.67
CA ARG A 159 -0.97 3.58 -7.38
C ARG A 159 -0.30 2.90 -6.19
N THR A 160 0.40 1.77 -6.38
CA THR A 160 1.13 1.07 -5.31
C THR A 160 2.41 1.80 -4.86
N GLY A 161 2.93 2.70 -5.70
CA GLY A 161 4.19 3.41 -5.49
C GLY A 161 5.44 2.61 -5.86
N VAL A 162 5.29 1.45 -6.50
CA VAL A 162 6.41 0.63 -6.98
C VAL A 162 6.77 1.03 -8.41
N THR A 163 8.07 1.10 -8.72
CA THR A 163 8.60 1.54 -10.02
C THR A 163 8.68 0.43 -11.07
N THR A 164 8.05 -0.72 -10.84
CA THR A 164 8.09 -1.91 -11.73
C THR A 164 7.23 -1.80 -12.98
N SER A 165 6.75 -0.61 -13.33
CA SER A 165 5.93 -0.37 -14.53
C SER A 165 6.63 -0.75 -15.84
N ALA A 166 7.97 -0.78 -15.88
CA ALA A 166 8.74 -1.20 -17.05
C ALA A 166 8.42 -2.64 -17.49
N GLY A 167 8.26 -3.57 -16.54
CA GLY A 167 8.00 -4.99 -16.86
C GLY A 167 6.63 -5.23 -17.50
N ILE A 168 5.62 -4.43 -17.15
CA ILE A 168 4.27 -4.54 -17.75
C ILE A 168 4.25 -4.03 -19.18
N VAL A 169 5.03 -3.00 -19.50
CA VAL A 169 5.15 -2.47 -20.86
C VAL A 169 5.85 -3.48 -21.77
N ASP A 170 6.94 -4.08 -21.29
CA ASP A 170 7.64 -5.14 -22.03
C ASP A 170 6.69 -6.34 -22.27
N LEU A 171 5.92 -6.73 -21.25
CA LEU A 171 4.91 -7.78 -21.36
C LEU A 171 3.82 -7.45 -22.40
N ALA A 172 3.41 -6.19 -22.53
CA ALA A 172 2.43 -5.76 -23.52
C ALA A 172 2.98 -5.83 -24.95
N VAL A 173 4.23 -5.41 -25.15
CA VAL A 173 4.90 -5.44 -26.45
C VAL A 173 5.14 -6.87 -26.92
N ASP A 174 5.64 -7.74 -26.04
CA ASP A 174 5.91 -9.13 -26.38
C ASP A 174 4.61 -9.92 -26.53
N GLY A 175 3.58 -9.60 -25.74
CA GLY A 175 2.25 -10.19 -25.85
C GLY A 175 1.55 -9.88 -27.16
N ASP A 176 1.56 -8.61 -27.59
CA ASP A 176 1.05 -8.23 -28.92
C ASP A 176 1.82 -8.94 -30.05
N ARG A 177 3.14 -9.09 -29.91
CA ARG A 177 3.96 -9.86 -30.87
C ARG A 177 3.52 -11.32 -30.93
N ALA A 178 3.29 -11.95 -29.80
CA ALA A 178 2.84 -13.34 -29.72
C ALA A 178 1.43 -13.53 -30.32
N VAL A 179 0.48 -12.63 -30.00
CA VAL A 179 -0.88 -12.66 -30.57
C VAL A 179 -0.86 -12.49 -32.09
N ARG A 180 -0.07 -11.53 -32.61
CA ARG A 180 0.06 -11.33 -34.07
C ARG A 180 0.76 -12.49 -34.76
N ALA A 181 1.72 -13.13 -34.11
CA ALA A 181 2.37 -14.33 -34.62
C ALA A 181 1.39 -15.50 -34.69
N ALA A 182 0.42 -15.61 -33.77
CA ALA A 182 -0.52 -16.71 -33.70
C ALA A 182 -1.32 -16.90 -35.00
N ALA A 183 -1.66 -15.81 -35.71
CA ALA A 183 -2.37 -15.89 -37.00
C ALA A 183 -1.53 -16.43 -38.16
N LYS A 184 -0.19 -16.42 -38.06
CA LYS A 184 0.73 -16.70 -39.20
C LYS A 184 1.66 -17.88 -38.95
N ASP A 185 2.14 -18.03 -37.73
CA ASP A 185 3.06 -19.07 -37.30
C ASP A 185 2.75 -19.46 -35.85
N PRO A 186 1.87 -20.46 -35.65
CA PRO A 186 1.50 -20.93 -34.31
C PRO A 186 2.68 -21.44 -33.49
N LYS A 187 3.75 -21.95 -34.14
CA LYS A 187 4.95 -22.42 -33.42
C LYS A 187 5.79 -21.25 -32.93
N ALA A 188 5.93 -20.19 -33.73
CA ALA A 188 6.56 -18.96 -33.28
C ALA A 188 5.77 -18.30 -32.14
N ALA A 189 4.45 -18.31 -32.21
CA ALA A 189 3.59 -17.79 -31.16
C ALA A 189 3.73 -18.57 -29.84
N ALA A 190 3.78 -19.91 -29.89
CA ALA A 190 4.02 -20.74 -28.71
C ALA A 190 5.39 -20.48 -28.05
N ARG A 191 6.43 -20.23 -28.85
CA ARG A 191 7.75 -19.83 -28.33
C ARG A 191 7.72 -18.45 -27.69
N ALA A 192 7.07 -17.49 -28.33
CA ALA A 192 6.92 -16.13 -27.78
C ALA A 192 6.14 -16.17 -26.45
N TYR A 193 5.10 -17.00 -26.35
CA TYR A 193 4.40 -17.24 -25.09
C TYR A 193 5.34 -17.82 -24.00
N GLN A 194 6.16 -18.81 -24.36
CA GLN A 194 7.12 -19.41 -23.42
C GLN A 194 8.14 -18.39 -22.91
N GLU A 195 8.64 -17.49 -23.77
CA GLU A 195 9.56 -16.40 -23.41
C GLU A 195 8.91 -15.39 -22.46
N MET A 196 7.59 -15.20 -22.54
CA MET A 196 6.84 -14.29 -21.65
C MET A 196 6.50 -14.90 -20.29
N ALA A 197 6.42 -16.23 -20.18
CA ALA A 197 5.96 -16.90 -18.96
C ALA A 197 6.80 -16.55 -17.72
N GLU A 198 8.12 -16.40 -17.87
CA GLU A 198 9.02 -16.02 -16.77
C GLU A 198 8.85 -14.55 -16.34
N PRO A 199 8.86 -13.57 -17.26
CA PRO A 199 8.48 -12.19 -16.95
C PRO A 199 7.10 -12.05 -16.30
N THR A 200 6.09 -12.78 -16.76
CA THR A 200 4.74 -12.76 -16.16
C THR A 200 4.76 -13.25 -14.73
N ARG A 201 5.42 -14.38 -14.44
CA ARG A 201 5.56 -14.89 -13.07
C ARG A 201 6.28 -13.89 -12.17
N THR A 202 7.36 -13.28 -12.67
CA THR A 202 8.08 -12.23 -11.95
C THR A 202 7.17 -11.04 -11.62
N ALA A 203 6.31 -10.63 -12.56
CA ALA A 203 5.35 -9.55 -12.33
C ALA A 203 4.30 -9.94 -11.27
N LEU A 204 3.81 -11.18 -11.29
CA LEU A 204 2.87 -11.72 -10.30
C LEU A 204 3.52 -11.80 -8.90
N ASP A 205 4.75 -12.30 -8.81
CA ASP A 205 5.50 -12.38 -7.55
C ASP A 205 5.68 -10.98 -6.93
N VAL A 206 5.96 -9.97 -7.75
CA VAL A 206 6.07 -8.58 -7.31
C VAL A 206 4.72 -8.06 -6.81
N THR A 207 3.62 -8.30 -7.53
CA THR A 207 2.29 -7.86 -7.06
C THR A 207 1.91 -8.54 -5.75
N ASP A 208 2.24 -9.82 -5.60
CA ASP A 208 1.97 -10.61 -4.39
C ASP A 208 2.82 -10.17 -3.21
N GLU A 209 4.10 -9.88 -3.43
CA GLU A 209 4.99 -9.34 -2.40
C GLU A 209 4.50 -7.98 -1.91
N VAL A 210 4.15 -7.09 -2.84
CA VAL A 210 3.59 -5.77 -2.49
C VAL A 210 2.26 -5.92 -1.75
N ALA A 211 1.35 -6.77 -2.23
CA ALA A 211 0.09 -7.01 -1.55
C ALA A 211 0.30 -7.56 -0.13
N ARG A 212 1.21 -8.54 0.03
CA ARG A 212 1.56 -9.14 1.33
C ARG A 212 2.17 -8.12 2.29
N ASP A 213 3.11 -7.31 1.82
CA ASP A 213 3.77 -6.26 2.61
C ASP A 213 2.76 -5.21 3.07
N ARG A 214 1.85 -4.78 2.19
CA ARG A 214 0.82 -3.81 2.54
C ARG A 214 -0.25 -4.41 3.45
N ALA A 215 -0.65 -5.66 3.25
CA ALA A 215 -1.53 -6.38 4.16
C ALA A 215 -0.89 -6.54 5.55
N GLN A 216 0.40 -6.85 5.63
CA GLN A 216 1.14 -6.90 6.88
C GLN A 216 1.22 -5.50 7.52
N ALA A 217 1.42 -4.43 6.75
CA ALA A 217 1.40 -3.07 7.26
C ALA A 217 0.03 -2.64 7.81
N LEU A 218 -1.07 -3.15 7.22
CA LEU A 218 -2.42 -2.99 7.75
C LEU A 218 -2.61 -3.75 9.07
N LYS A 219 -2.22 -5.04 9.11
CA LYS A 219 -2.37 -5.93 10.27
C LYS A 219 -1.51 -5.51 11.47
N THR A 220 -0.23 -5.25 11.22
CA THR A 220 0.72 -4.81 12.25
C THR A 220 0.48 -3.36 12.66
N GLY A 221 -0.30 -2.62 11.86
CA GLY A 221 -0.52 -1.21 12.03
C GLY A 221 0.81 -0.45 12.07
N SER A 222 1.30 0.01 10.92
CA SER A 222 2.36 1.06 10.89
C SER A 222 1.96 2.32 11.70
N ARG A 223 0.72 2.37 12.18
CA ARG A 223 0.13 3.23 13.22
C ARG A 223 0.88 3.27 14.57
N SER A 224 1.77 2.34 14.89
CA SER A 224 2.13 2.07 16.30
C SER A 224 3.11 3.06 16.95
N MET A 225 4.22 3.44 16.32
CA MET A 225 5.23 4.19 17.08
C MET A 225 4.92 5.68 17.16
N LEU A 226 4.74 6.37 16.04
CA LEU A 226 4.67 7.84 16.04
C LEU A 226 3.37 8.37 16.68
N THR A 227 2.24 7.73 16.42
CA THR A 227 0.94 8.10 17.01
C THR A 227 0.90 7.83 18.52
N SER A 228 1.50 6.73 18.99
CA SER A 228 1.59 6.47 20.44
C SER A 228 2.61 7.37 21.12
N LEU A 229 3.73 7.69 20.45
CA LEU A 229 4.74 8.61 20.98
C LEU A 229 4.18 10.03 21.08
N VAL A 230 3.48 10.51 20.04
CA VAL A 230 2.86 11.84 20.04
C VAL A 230 1.64 11.90 20.95
N GLY A 231 0.74 10.91 20.91
CA GLY A 231 -0.42 10.84 21.80
C GLY A 231 0.00 10.70 23.27
N GLY A 232 1.02 9.89 23.54
CA GLY A 232 1.65 9.74 24.86
C GLY A 232 2.30 11.03 25.35
N LEU A 233 3.10 11.69 24.51
CA LEU A 233 3.69 13.00 24.83
C LEU A 233 2.63 14.06 25.11
N ALA A 234 1.58 14.12 24.28
CA ALA A 234 0.49 15.08 24.47
C ALA A 234 -0.28 14.82 25.77
N THR A 235 -0.53 13.55 26.11
CA THR A 235 -1.18 13.15 27.36
C THR A 235 -0.31 13.53 28.56
N LEU A 236 0.99 13.23 28.52
CA LEU A 236 1.96 13.61 29.56
C LEU A 236 2.04 15.12 29.73
N LEU A 237 2.04 15.88 28.62
CA LEU A 237 2.05 17.34 28.65
C LEU A 237 0.78 17.90 29.30
N LEU A 238 -0.40 17.39 28.94
CA LEU A 238 -1.67 17.80 29.56
C LEU A 238 -1.71 17.49 31.06
N VAL A 239 -1.26 16.30 31.47
CA VAL A 239 -1.14 15.94 32.89
C VAL A 239 -0.16 16.86 33.60
N GLY A 240 1.01 17.15 33.01
CA GLY A 240 2.00 18.07 33.55
C GLY A 240 1.44 19.48 33.76
N VAL A 241 0.71 20.01 32.77
CA VAL A 241 0.00 21.30 32.88
C VAL A 241 -1.05 21.26 33.98
N MET A 242 -1.76 20.15 34.14
CA MET A 242 -2.77 19.98 35.19
C MET A 242 -2.14 20.03 36.59
N VAL A 243 -1.07 19.26 36.81
CA VAL A 243 -0.32 19.22 38.07
C VAL A 243 0.27 20.60 38.37
N TRP A 244 0.87 21.25 37.38
CA TRP A 244 1.44 22.59 37.53
C TRP A 244 0.39 23.62 37.96
N LEU A 245 -0.79 23.62 37.32
CA LEU A 245 -1.89 24.50 37.68
C LEU A 245 -2.46 24.18 39.07
N ALA A 246 -2.53 22.90 39.46
CA ALA A 246 -2.98 22.49 40.79
C ALA A 246 -2.04 23.02 41.89
N LEU A 247 -0.72 22.88 41.69
CA LEU A 247 0.31 23.40 42.60
C LEU A 247 0.25 24.93 42.72
N LEU A 248 0.02 25.65 41.62
CA LEU A 248 -0.05 27.12 41.60
C LEU A 248 -1.29 27.71 42.28
N THR A 249 -2.40 26.97 42.33
CA THR A 249 -3.71 27.51 42.78
C THR A 249 -4.25 26.89 44.05
N ARG A 250 -3.61 25.85 44.60
CA ARG A 250 -4.11 25.04 45.73
C ARG A 250 -5.53 24.47 45.53
N ARG A 251 -6.07 24.48 44.31
CA ARG A 251 -7.42 23.97 44.00
C ARG A 251 -7.31 22.69 43.19
N ILE A 252 -7.87 21.61 43.76
CA ILE A 252 -7.51 20.22 43.47
C ILE A 252 -8.04 19.72 42.12
N VAL A 253 -9.09 20.32 41.54
CA VAL A 253 -9.74 19.74 40.35
C VAL A 253 -10.17 20.79 39.33
N ASN A 254 -9.70 20.67 38.08
CA ASN A 254 -10.17 21.44 36.93
C ASN A 254 -10.93 20.51 35.97
N VAL A 255 -12.25 20.38 36.17
CA VAL A 255 -13.12 19.42 35.46
C VAL A 255 -12.99 19.46 33.93
N PRO A 256 -12.94 20.64 33.25
CA PRO A 256 -12.75 20.71 31.80
C PRO A 256 -11.41 20.13 31.34
N LEU A 257 -10.35 20.30 32.14
CA LEU A 257 -9.02 19.80 31.78
C LEU A 257 -8.95 18.27 31.99
N LEU A 258 -9.57 17.77 33.05
CA LEU A 258 -9.76 16.33 33.28
C LEU A 258 -10.52 15.67 32.13
N LEU A 259 -11.59 16.31 31.64
CA LEU A 259 -12.35 15.80 30.50
C LEU A 259 -11.49 15.75 29.23
N ALA A 260 -10.73 16.81 28.94
CA ALA A 260 -9.80 16.83 27.82
C ALA A 260 -8.75 15.71 27.93
N THR A 261 -8.14 15.55 29.11
CA THR A 261 -7.15 14.47 29.35
C THR A 261 -7.78 13.08 29.22
N ALA A 262 -9.01 12.88 29.70
CA ALA A 262 -9.72 11.61 29.57
C ALA A 262 -10.05 11.28 28.10
N ILE A 263 -10.47 12.26 27.31
CA ILE A 263 -10.72 12.08 25.87
C ILE A 263 -9.42 11.76 25.15
N THR A 264 -8.33 12.49 25.42
CA THR A 264 -7.02 12.23 24.80
C THR A 264 -6.46 10.87 25.20
N ALA A 265 -6.54 10.51 26.47
CA ALA A 265 -6.12 9.20 26.96
C ALA A 265 -6.98 8.08 26.37
N GLY A 266 -8.30 8.29 26.24
CA GLY A 266 -9.21 7.35 25.59
C GLY A 266 -8.88 7.14 24.11
N LEU A 267 -8.64 8.22 23.36
CA LEU A 267 -8.21 8.13 21.95
C LEU A 267 -6.84 7.45 21.80
N THR A 268 -5.90 7.73 22.73
CA THR A 268 -4.59 7.08 22.75
C THR A 268 -4.70 5.60 23.13
N TYR A 269 -5.62 5.25 24.03
CA TYR A 269 -5.88 3.87 24.40
C TYR A 269 -6.53 3.09 23.24
N VAL A 270 -7.50 3.69 22.55
CA VAL A 270 -8.12 3.08 21.36
C VAL A 270 -7.11 2.91 20.21
N SER A 271 -6.16 3.85 20.06
CA SER A 271 -5.10 3.70 19.05
C SER A 271 -4.07 2.62 19.43
N LEU A 272 -3.81 2.42 20.73
CA LEU A 272 -2.91 1.39 21.26
C LEU A 272 -3.56 0.01 21.36
N ASN A 273 -4.88 -0.05 21.49
CA ASN A 273 -5.67 -1.27 21.63
C ASN A 273 -6.77 -1.31 20.57
N PRO A 274 -6.41 -1.56 19.30
CA PRO A 274 -7.37 -1.62 18.20
C PRO A 274 -8.43 -2.71 18.39
N ALA A 275 -8.14 -3.77 19.17
CA ALA A 275 -9.11 -4.80 19.54
C ALA A 275 -10.28 -4.26 20.39
N ALA A 276 -10.19 -3.04 20.93
CA ALA A 276 -11.29 -2.37 21.61
C ALA A 276 -12.38 -1.85 20.65
N LEU A 277 -12.08 -1.73 19.35
CA LEU A 277 -13.08 -1.48 18.32
C LEU A 277 -13.42 -2.81 17.64
N PRO A 278 -14.70 -3.22 17.60
CA PRO A 278 -15.14 -4.41 16.86
C PRO A 278 -15.15 -4.11 15.36
N LEU A 279 -13.97 -3.86 14.80
CA LEU A 279 -13.76 -3.71 13.37
C LEU A 279 -12.98 -4.94 12.93
N ASP A 280 -13.67 -5.86 12.26
CA ASP A 280 -13.13 -7.11 11.72
C ASP A 280 -12.22 -6.87 10.50
N LEU A 281 -11.31 -5.90 10.60
CA LEU A 281 -10.41 -5.51 9.52
C LEU A 281 -9.48 -6.67 9.16
N ASP A 282 -9.02 -7.41 10.15
CA ASP A 282 -8.12 -8.54 9.94
C ASP A 282 -8.82 -9.68 9.20
N GLU A 283 -10.08 -9.99 9.55
CA GLU A 283 -10.89 -10.99 8.85
C GLU A 283 -11.23 -10.53 7.43
N GLN A 284 -11.58 -9.25 7.24
CA GLN A 284 -11.90 -8.69 5.91
C GLN A 284 -10.67 -8.67 4.99
N VAL A 285 -9.52 -8.20 5.47
CA VAL A 285 -8.27 -8.20 4.69
C VAL A 285 -7.85 -9.63 4.36
N THR A 286 -7.95 -10.56 5.34
CA THR A 286 -7.58 -11.96 5.13
C THR A 286 -8.52 -12.65 4.14
N THR A 287 -9.84 -12.47 4.28
CA THR A 287 -10.84 -13.02 3.36
C THR A 287 -10.62 -12.49 1.95
N ARG A 288 -10.49 -11.17 1.79
CA ARG A 288 -10.32 -10.57 0.46
C ARG A 288 -9.00 -10.94 -0.20
N SER A 289 -7.90 -10.97 0.55
CA SER A 289 -6.60 -11.41 0.03
C SER A 289 -6.66 -12.88 -0.38
N ALA A 290 -7.33 -13.75 0.41
CA ALA A 290 -7.55 -15.14 0.03
C ALA A 290 -8.41 -15.27 -1.26
N THR A 291 -9.45 -14.47 -1.42
CA THR A 291 -10.29 -14.47 -2.63
C THR A 291 -9.52 -13.97 -3.85
N ALA A 292 -8.77 -12.87 -3.72
CA ALA A 292 -7.97 -12.30 -4.81
C ALA A 292 -6.85 -13.26 -5.24
N GLN A 293 -6.15 -13.84 -4.27
CA GLN A 293 -5.17 -14.89 -4.53
C GLN A 293 -5.81 -16.10 -5.21
N ALA A 294 -6.99 -16.57 -4.75
CA ALA A 294 -7.68 -17.67 -5.40
C ALA A 294 -8.08 -17.33 -6.86
N LEU A 295 -8.52 -16.10 -7.13
CA LEU A 295 -8.82 -15.64 -8.49
C LEU A 295 -7.58 -15.65 -9.39
N GLN A 296 -6.46 -15.13 -8.88
CA GLN A 296 -5.17 -15.15 -9.57
C GLN A 296 -4.72 -16.58 -9.87
N GLU A 297 -4.70 -17.45 -8.87
CA GLU A 297 -4.28 -18.85 -9.01
C GLU A 297 -5.18 -19.64 -9.96
N VAL A 298 -6.50 -19.41 -9.93
CA VAL A 298 -7.45 -20.03 -10.89
C VAL A 298 -7.14 -19.61 -12.33
N ARG A 299 -6.81 -18.33 -12.57
CA ARG A 299 -6.41 -17.83 -13.88
C ARG A 299 -5.06 -18.39 -14.33
N VAL A 300 -4.06 -18.43 -13.45
CA VAL A 300 -2.73 -19.01 -13.72
C VAL A 300 -2.84 -20.51 -14.02
N ALA A 301 -3.63 -21.25 -13.24
CA ALA A 301 -3.92 -22.66 -13.51
C ALA A 301 -4.54 -22.85 -14.88
N ARG A 302 -5.50 -22.00 -15.25
CA ARG A 302 -6.14 -22.06 -16.56
C ARG A 302 -5.20 -21.70 -17.71
N ALA A 303 -4.34 -20.70 -17.54
CA ALA A 303 -3.29 -20.37 -18.49
C ALA A 303 -2.32 -21.56 -18.69
N ALA A 304 -1.92 -22.22 -17.60
CA ALA A 304 -1.09 -23.42 -17.66
C ALA A 304 -1.77 -24.61 -18.37
N GLN A 305 -3.10 -24.77 -18.24
CA GLN A 305 -3.85 -25.76 -19.02
C GLN A 305 -3.78 -25.47 -20.53
N TYR A 306 -3.92 -24.21 -20.93
CA TYR A 306 -3.72 -23.80 -22.33
C TYR A 306 -2.26 -23.94 -22.78
N ALA A 307 -1.29 -23.70 -21.89
CA ALA A 307 0.13 -23.97 -22.17
C ALA A 307 0.38 -25.46 -22.48
N GLN A 308 -0.23 -26.36 -21.72
CA GLN A 308 -0.13 -27.80 -21.95
C GLN A 308 -0.76 -28.25 -23.28
N VAL A 309 -1.80 -27.56 -23.77
CA VAL A 309 -2.34 -27.76 -25.14
C VAL A 309 -1.26 -27.53 -26.20
N MET A 310 -0.38 -26.56 -25.97
CA MET A 310 0.74 -26.19 -26.85
C MET A 310 2.01 -27.01 -26.61
N ASP A 311 1.93 -28.06 -25.79
CA ASP A 311 3.07 -28.87 -25.33
C ASP A 311 4.11 -28.07 -24.52
N GLN A 312 3.66 -26.98 -23.87
CA GLN A 312 4.48 -26.11 -23.04
C GLN A 312 4.29 -26.44 -21.55
N GLY A 313 4.96 -27.49 -21.09
CA GLY A 313 4.95 -27.90 -19.68
C GLY A 313 3.66 -28.58 -19.21
N THR A 314 3.49 -28.68 -17.89
CA THR A 314 2.36 -29.34 -17.23
C THR A 314 1.60 -28.37 -16.34
N ALA A 315 0.27 -28.46 -16.30
CA ALA A 315 -0.54 -27.59 -15.44
C ALA A 315 -0.70 -28.11 -13.98
N ASP A 316 -0.14 -29.27 -13.63
CA ASP A 316 -0.41 -29.96 -12.36
C ASP A 316 -0.08 -29.13 -11.11
N GLU A 317 1.05 -28.41 -11.14
CA GLU A 317 1.47 -27.54 -10.03
C GLU A 317 0.50 -26.36 -9.85
N ALA A 318 0.21 -25.64 -10.93
CA ALA A 318 -0.68 -24.48 -10.90
C ALA A 318 -2.12 -24.88 -10.52
N VAL A 319 -2.62 -26.01 -11.04
CA VAL A 319 -3.93 -26.57 -10.69
C VAL A 319 -3.97 -26.98 -9.22
N THR A 320 -2.87 -27.51 -8.67
CA THR A 320 -2.76 -27.82 -7.24
C THR A 320 -2.77 -26.56 -6.37
N ALA A 321 -2.05 -25.51 -6.78
CA ALA A 321 -2.03 -24.22 -6.11
C ALA A 321 -3.42 -23.56 -6.08
N ALA A 322 -4.12 -23.50 -7.23
CA ALA A 322 -5.49 -23.01 -7.31
C ALA A 322 -6.46 -23.79 -6.41
N THR A 323 -6.31 -25.12 -6.36
CA THR A 323 -7.11 -25.98 -5.47
C THR A 323 -6.86 -25.66 -4.00
N ALA A 324 -5.60 -25.40 -3.62
CA ALA A 324 -5.27 -24.99 -2.25
C ALA A 324 -5.85 -23.61 -1.92
N ALA A 325 -5.72 -22.63 -2.82
CA ALA A 325 -6.25 -21.28 -2.63
C ALA A 325 -7.78 -21.27 -2.47
N LEU A 326 -8.52 -22.03 -3.29
CA LEU A 326 -9.97 -22.17 -3.17
C LEU A 326 -10.41 -22.79 -1.84
N ARG A 327 -9.62 -23.72 -1.28
CA ARG A 327 -9.91 -24.28 0.06
C ARG A 327 -9.76 -23.24 1.16
N VAL A 328 -8.82 -22.29 1.01
CA VAL A 328 -8.64 -21.19 1.97
C VAL A 328 -9.85 -20.24 1.92
N VAL A 329 -10.42 -19.98 0.73
CA VAL A 329 -11.66 -19.20 0.58
C VAL A 329 -12.85 -19.87 1.29
N GLY A 330 -12.88 -21.21 1.32
CA GLY A 330 -13.88 -21.97 2.09
C GLY A 330 -15.29 -22.01 1.47
N ASP A 331 -15.46 -21.54 0.23
CA ASP A 331 -16.73 -21.67 -0.50
C ASP A 331 -16.83 -23.07 -1.12
N ARG A 332 -17.75 -23.87 -0.58
CA ARG A 332 -18.01 -25.24 -1.03
C ARG A 332 -18.45 -25.29 -2.50
N THR A 333 -19.23 -24.31 -2.96
CA THR A 333 -19.73 -24.26 -4.33
C THR A 333 -18.58 -24.05 -5.32
N LEU A 334 -17.67 -23.13 -4.99
CA LEU A 334 -16.45 -22.90 -5.79
C LEU A 334 -15.58 -24.16 -5.85
N THR A 335 -15.42 -24.85 -4.71
CA THR A 335 -14.61 -26.08 -4.63
C THR A 335 -15.22 -27.21 -5.47
N GLU A 336 -16.54 -27.37 -5.44
CA GLU A 336 -17.26 -28.39 -6.22
C GLU A 336 -17.21 -28.11 -7.73
N GLN A 337 -17.36 -26.85 -8.15
CA GLN A 337 -17.21 -26.45 -9.55
C GLN A 337 -15.77 -26.62 -10.05
N TRP A 338 -14.79 -26.22 -9.24
CA TRP A 338 -13.38 -26.39 -9.56
C TRP A 338 -12.95 -27.85 -9.64
N ALA A 339 -13.53 -28.74 -8.83
CA ALA A 339 -13.26 -30.17 -8.90
C ALA A 339 -13.59 -30.76 -10.30
N GLN A 340 -14.57 -30.20 -11.02
CA GLN A 340 -14.88 -30.59 -12.39
C GLN A 340 -13.76 -30.15 -13.36
N VAL A 341 -13.24 -28.93 -13.20
CA VAL A 341 -12.09 -28.43 -13.97
C VAL A 341 -10.83 -29.25 -13.69
N TYR A 342 -10.61 -29.61 -12.42
CA TYR A 342 -9.52 -30.49 -11.97
C TYR A 342 -9.64 -31.90 -12.56
N GLY A 343 -10.86 -32.44 -12.66
CA GLY A 343 -11.10 -33.74 -13.30
C GLY A 343 -10.65 -33.74 -14.77
N ALA A 344 -11.03 -32.71 -15.53
CA ALA A 344 -10.64 -32.56 -16.93
C ALA A 344 -9.12 -32.41 -17.13
N GLN A 345 -8.39 -31.87 -16.14
CA GLN A 345 -6.92 -31.82 -16.19
C GLN A 345 -6.30 -33.22 -16.28
N GLN A 346 -6.85 -34.21 -15.58
CA GLN A 346 -6.34 -35.58 -15.67
C GLN A 346 -6.58 -36.19 -17.05
N ASP A 347 -7.65 -35.81 -17.73
CA ASP A 347 -7.94 -36.25 -19.08
C ASP A 347 -6.98 -35.59 -20.09
N LEU A 348 -6.61 -34.33 -19.88
CA LEU A 348 -5.59 -33.62 -20.68
C LEU A 348 -4.24 -34.35 -20.72
N THR A 349 -3.79 -34.89 -19.58
CA THR A 349 -2.50 -35.61 -19.51
C THR A 349 -2.48 -36.90 -20.32
N LYS A 350 -3.65 -37.46 -20.62
CA LYS A 350 -3.81 -38.73 -21.36
C LYS A 350 -4.17 -38.52 -22.83
N THR A 351 -4.43 -37.28 -23.24
CA THR A 351 -4.93 -36.93 -24.56
C THR A 351 -3.79 -36.50 -25.47
N ASP A 352 -3.73 -37.07 -26.67
CA ASP A 352 -2.71 -36.77 -27.66
C ASP A 352 -3.21 -35.72 -28.67
N GLY A 353 -2.33 -34.79 -29.04
CA GLY A 353 -2.64 -33.76 -30.03
C GLY A 353 -3.29 -32.50 -29.44
N SER A 354 -2.94 -31.34 -30.01
CA SER A 354 -3.38 -30.03 -29.53
C SER A 354 -4.89 -29.81 -29.68
N ALA A 355 -5.51 -30.30 -30.76
CA ALA A 355 -6.95 -30.14 -30.98
C ALA A 355 -7.80 -30.88 -29.93
N GLU A 356 -7.46 -32.13 -29.61
CA GLU A 356 -8.19 -32.93 -28.63
C GLU A 356 -7.94 -32.41 -27.20
N ARG A 357 -6.70 -32.03 -26.87
CA ARG A 357 -6.39 -31.36 -25.60
C ARG A 357 -7.17 -30.05 -25.45
N LEU A 358 -7.26 -29.24 -26.51
CA LEU A 358 -8.02 -28.00 -26.46
C LEU A 358 -9.52 -28.28 -26.25
N ALA A 359 -10.08 -29.27 -26.93
CA ALA A 359 -11.48 -29.66 -26.74
C ALA A 359 -11.74 -30.09 -25.28
N ALA A 360 -10.81 -30.81 -24.65
CA ALA A 360 -10.90 -31.16 -23.23
C ALA A 360 -10.85 -29.93 -22.31
N VAL A 361 -9.98 -28.96 -22.60
CA VAL A 361 -9.94 -27.67 -21.87
C VAL A 361 -11.26 -26.92 -22.05
N GLU A 362 -11.77 -26.78 -23.26
CA GLU A 362 -12.99 -26.03 -23.57
C GLU A 362 -14.27 -26.69 -23.05
N ALA A 363 -14.30 -28.02 -22.89
CA ALA A 363 -15.42 -28.76 -22.32
C ALA A 363 -15.78 -28.34 -20.89
N VAL A 364 -14.81 -27.81 -20.13
CA VAL A 364 -15.01 -27.30 -18.75
C VAL A 364 -15.00 -25.77 -18.66
N GLN A 365 -15.15 -25.06 -19.78
CA GLN A 365 -15.12 -23.60 -19.82
C GLN A 365 -16.26 -22.96 -19.02
N GLU A 366 -17.44 -23.58 -19.00
CA GLU A 366 -18.60 -23.07 -18.26
C GLU A 366 -18.32 -23.07 -16.74
N GLN A 367 -17.78 -24.18 -16.22
CA GLN A 367 -17.40 -24.33 -14.82
C GLN A 367 -16.30 -23.36 -14.43
N PHE A 368 -15.28 -23.21 -15.28
CA PHE A 368 -14.23 -22.22 -15.07
C PHE A 368 -14.82 -20.79 -15.00
N THR A 369 -15.68 -20.42 -15.95
CA THR A 369 -16.29 -19.08 -15.99
C THR A 369 -17.18 -18.83 -14.77
N ALA A 370 -17.86 -19.86 -14.26
CA ALA A 370 -18.66 -19.76 -13.03
C ALA A 370 -17.78 -19.50 -11.79
N VAL A 371 -16.66 -20.23 -11.66
CA VAL A 371 -15.68 -20.04 -10.57
C VAL A 371 -15.06 -18.64 -10.65
N GLU A 372 -14.58 -18.26 -11.83
CA GLU A 372 -13.96 -16.96 -12.07
C GLU A 372 -14.94 -15.81 -11.80
N GLY A 373 -16.16 -15.90 -12.34
CA GLY A 373 -17.18 -14.86 -12.19
C GLY A 373 -17.56 -14.63 -10.73
N ARG A 374 -17.71 -15.69 -9.95
CA ARG A 374 -18.05 -15.61 -8.53
C ARG A 374 -16.89 -15.07 -7.68
N LEU A 375 -15.65 -15.48 -7.95
CA LEU A 375 -14.47 -14.90 -7.29
C LEU A 375 -14.32 -13.42 -7.63
N ASN A 376 -14.48 -13.05 -8.90
CA ASN A 376 -14.41 -11.66 -9.36
C ASN A 376 -15.51 -10.80 -8.74
N GLU A 377 -16.73 -11.33 -8.62
CA GLU A 377 -17.82 -10.69 -7.90
C GLU A 377 -17.44 -10.49 -6.43
N GLN A 378 -16.88 -11.49 -5.73
CA GLN A 378 -16.44 -11.33 -4.33
C GLN A 378 -15.34 -10.28 -4.16
N VAL A 379 -14.35 -10.24 -5.06
CA VAL A 379 -13.27 -9.22 -5.05
C VAL A 379 -13.81 -7.81 -5.30
N SER A 380 -14.85 -7.67 -6.13
CA SER A 380 -15.44 -6.39 -6.56
C SER A 380 -16.59 -5.89 -5.68
N SER A 381 -17.43 -6.80 -5.16
CA SER A 381 -18.67 -6.52 -4.40
C SER A 381 -18.42 -6.13 -2.97
N THR A 382 -17.21 -6.35 -2.46
CA THR A 382 -16.82 -5.86 -1.15
C THR A 382 -16.59 -4.35 -1.27
N ASP A 383 -17.69 -3.60 -1.35
CA ASP A 383 -17.75 -2.22 -0.94
C ASP A 383 -17.05 -2.20 0.42
N LEU A 384 -15.82 -1.71 0.43
CA LEU A 384 -15.07 -1.49 1.64
C LEU A 384 -15.86 -0.45 2.43
N THR A 385 -16.86 -0.90 3.17
CA THR A 385 -17.52 -0.15 4.23
C THR A 385 -16.46 0.35 5.23
N MET A 386 -15.24 -0.21 5.20
CA MET A 386 -14.02 0.40 5.74
C MET A 386 -13.89 1.89 5.41
N GLY A 387 -14.13 2.34 4.18
CA GLY A 387 -14.06 3.76 3.83
C GLY A 387 -15.09 4.62 4.59
N ARG A 388 -16.31 4.08 4.79
CA ARG A 388 -17.38 4.76 5.53
C ARG A 388 -17.12 4.74 7.04
N TRP A 389 -16.65 3.62 7.59
CA TRP A 389 -16.37 3.51 9.03
C TRP A 389 -15.06 4.19 9.42
N ALA A 390 -14.03 4.15 8.57
CA ALA A 390 -12.78 4.89 8.75
C ALA A 390 -13.00 6.41 8.66
N SER A 391 -13.85 6.89 7.74
CA SER A 391 -14.23 8.30 7.69
C SER A 391 -15.08 8.73 8.87
N VAL A 392 -15.99 7.87 9.36
CA VAL A 392 -16.78 8.13 10.58
C VAL A 392 -15.88 8.17 11.81
N THR A 393 -14.93 7.24 11.96
CA THR A 393 -13.99 7.22 13.11
C THR A 393 -12.98 8.35 13.06
N ALA A 394 -12.44 8.69 11.88
CA ALA A 394 -11.58 9.85 11.69
C ALA A 394 -12.34 11.16 11.95
N GLY A 395 -13.58 11.28 11.44
CA GLY A 395 -14.46 12.42 11.70
C GLY A 395 -14.79 12.56 13.19
N LEU A 396 -15.10 11.45 13.86
CA LEU A 396 -15.34 11.42 15.30
C LEU A 396 -14.09 11.83 16.09
N ALA A 397 -12.91 11.33 15.71
CA ALA A 397 -11.64 11.68 16.35
C ALA A 397 -11.32 13.18 16.18
N LEU A 398 -11.60 13.75 15.00
CA LEU A 398 -11.42 15.19 14.73
C LEU A 398 -12.38 16.03 15.59
N VAL A 399 -13.65 15.64 15.65
CA VAL A 399 -14.67 16.29 16.49
C VAL A 399 -14.27 16.20 17.96
N LEU A 400 -13.84 15.03 18.44
CA LEU A 400 -13.39 14.85 19.82
C LEU A 400 -12.13 15.67 20.13
N GLY A 401 -11.18 15.77 19.18
CA GLY A 401 -10.01 16.63 19.30
C GLY A 401 -10.37 18.11 19.41
N LEU A 402 -11.32 18.58 18.58
CA LEU A 402 -11.85 19.95 18.65
C LEU A 402 -12.58 20.21 19.98
N VAL A 403 -13.38 19.26 20.46
CA VAL A 403 -14.07 19.37 21.76
C VAL A 403 -13.06 19.42 22.90
N ALA A 404 -12.01 18.58 22.87
CA ALA A 404 -10.94 18.61 23.85
C ALA A 404 -10.16 19.95 23.83
N ALA A 405 -9.86 20.48 22.64
CA ALA A 405 -9.21 21.78 22.49
C ALA A 405 -10.10 22.93 23.04
N ALA A 406 -11.40 22.90 22.74
CA ALA A 406 -12.36 23.87 23.26
C ALA A 406 -12.51 23.78 24.79
N ALA A 407 -12.56 22.56 25.35
CA ALA A 407 -12.61 22.34 26.80
C ALA A 407 -11.33 22.83 27.50
N ALA A 408 -10.16 22.55 26.93
CA ALA A 408 -8.88 23.05 27.43
C ALA A 408 -8.85 24.60 27.39
N TRP A 409 -9.26 25.20 26.27
CA TRP A 409 -9.29 26.64 26.09
C TRP A 409 -10.25 27.35 27.06
N THR A 410 -11.46 26.82 27.24
CA THR A 410 -12.45 27.37 28.16
C THR A 410 -11.99 27.24 29.62
N GLY A 411 -11.44 26.09 30.02
CA GLY A 411 -10.88 25.87 31.35
C GLY A 411 -9.75 26.86 31.68
N LEU A 412 -8.85 27.10 30.72
CA LEU A 412 -7.73 28.03 30.90
C LEU A 412 -8.18 29.50 30.92
N THR A 413 -9.20 29.84 30.12
CA THR A 413 -9.79 31.20 30.10
C THR A 413 -10.51 31.53 31.40
N ARG A 414 -11.24 30.56 31.97
CA ARG A 414 -11.97 30.74 33.24
C ARG A 414 -10.99 31.02 34.39
N ARG A 415 -9.90 30.25 34.47
CA ARG A 415 -8.85 30.51 35.47
C ARG A 415 -8.11 31.83 35.28
N LEU A 416 -7.91 32.27 34.03
CA LEU A 416 -7.33 33.58 33.76
C LEU A 416 -8.22 34.74 34.25
N ARG A 417 -9.54 34.55 34.28
CA ARG A 417 -10.45 35.52 34.92
C ARG A 417 -10.36 35.47 36.43
N ASP A 418 -10.34 34.29 37.04
CA ASP A 418 -10.23 34.16 38.50
C ASP A 418 -8.91 34.74 39.06
N TYR A 419 -7.87 34.85 38.22
CA TYR A 419 -6.58 35.47 38.58
C TYR A 419 -6.54 37.00 38.41
N ARG A 420 -7.48 37.59 37.67
CA ARG A 420 -7.60 39.04 37.49
C ARG A 420 -8.54 39.59 38.54
#